data_AF-A0A936CHQ4-F1
#
_entry.id   AF-A0A936CHQ4-F1
#
_cell.length_a   1.000
_cell.length_b   1.000
_cell.length_c   1.000
_cell.angle_alpha   90.00
_cell.angle_beta   90.00
_cell.angle_gamma   90.00
#
_symmetry.space_group_name_H-M   'P 1'
#
loop_
_entity.id
_entity.type
_entity.pdbx_description
1 polymer ?
#
loop_
_entity_poly.entity_id
_entity_poly.type
_entity_poly.pdbx_seq_one_letter_code
_entity_poly.pdbx_strand_id
1 'polypeptide(L)' 'MNPDHPPFGFVPIDPRRSTSKPRKKGLSMIIDDGMPLGYAQTVLETASQYIDLMKIKTGTARACTGART' A
#
# COMPACT_ATOMS: atom_id res chain seq x y z
N MET A 1 -1.02 21.48 -1.97
CA MET A 1 -2.17 21.15 -1.09
C MET A 1 -2.02 22.00 0.15
N ASN A 2 -3.03 22.81 0.51
CA ASN A 2 -2.97 23.57 1.76
C ASN A 2 -3.20 22.58 2.92
N PRO A 3 -2.22 22.36 3.82
CA PRO A 3 -2.38 21.41 4.92
C PRO A 3 -3.48 21.83 5.91
N ASP A 4 -3.85 23.11 5.93
CA ASP A 4 -4.82 23.63 6.88
C ASP A 4 -6.26 23.20 6.54
N HIS A 5 -6.57 23.02 5.25
CA HIS A 5 -7.90 22.62 4.77
C HIS A 5 -7.80 21.37 3.86
N PRO A 6 -7.74 20.15 4.44
CA PRO A 6 -7.75 18.93 3.65
C PRO A 6 -9.12 18.75 2.95
N PRO A 7 -9.15 18.24 1.70
CA PRO A 7 -10.39 17.85 1.04
C PRO A 7 -11.17 16.87 1.91
N PHE A 8 -12.48 17.08 2.02
CA PHE A 8 -13.37 16.24 2.82
C PHE A 8 -13.02 16.18 4.33
N GLY A 9 -12.42 17.24 4.89
CA GLY A 9 -12.09 17.32 6.33
C GLY A 9 -13.29 17.17 7.29
N PHE A 10 -14.53 17.24 6.77
CA PHE A 10 -15.76 16.97 7.52
C PHE A 10 -16.08 15.47 7.67
N VAL A 11 -15.41 14.58 6.93
CA VAL A 11 -15.60 13.13 7.05
C VAL A 11 -14.71 12.62 8.19
N PRO A 12 -15.28 12.10 9.29
CA PRO A 12 -14.47 11.66 10.42
C PRO A 12 -13.62 10.46 10.03
N ILE A 13 -12.33 10.52 10.35
CA ILE A 13 -11.42 9.37 10.25
C ILE A 13 -11.55 8.56 11.52
N ASP A 14 -11.62 7.22 11.40
CA ASP A 14 -11.64 6.33 12.55
C ASP A 14 -10.41 6.57 13.45
N PRO A 15 -10.59 6.93 14.73
CA PRO A 15 -9.49 7.27 15.64
C PRO A 15 -8.54 6.11 15.92
N ARG A 16 -8.93 4.87 15.58
CA ARG A 16 -8.05 3.69 15.67
C ARG A 16 -7.00 3.67 14.56
N ARG A 17 -7.09 4.51 13.53
CA ARG A 17 -6.16 4.56 12.39
C ARG A 17 -5.06 5.58 12.59
N SER A 18 -3.80 5.18 12.37
CA SER A 18 -2.70 6.14 12.21
C SER A 18 -2.74 6.75 10.81
N THR A 19 -2.70 8.08 10.69
CA THR A 19 -2.77 8.77 9.39
C THR A 19 -1.40 8.94 8.74
N SER A 20 -0.34 9.09 9.52
CA SER A 20 1.05 9.18 9.06
C SER A 20 1.80 7.85 9.16
N LYS A 21 2.72 7.63 8.21
CA LYS A 21 3.70 6.54 8.28
C LYS A 21 4.92 6.95 9.12
N PRO A 22 5.59 6.02 9.83
CA PRO A 22 5.24 4.60 9.99
C PRO A 22 4.03 4.42 10.92
N ARG A 23 3.03 3.67 10.45
CA ARG A 23 1.78 3.47 11.19
C ARG A 23 1.97 2.42 12.29
N LYS A 24 1.26 2.62 13.40
CA LYS A 24 1.25 1.64 14.52
C LYS A 24 -0.12 0.98 14.72
N LYS A 25 -1.20 1.54 14.16
CA LYS A 25 -2.57 1.04 14.27
C LYS A 25 -3.34 1.22 12.96
N GLY A 26 -4.30 0.35 12.70
CA GLY A 26 -5.09 0.36 11.46
C GLY A 26 -4.26 0.05 10.21
N LEU A 27 -3.33 -0.91 10.32
CA LEU A 27 -2.42 -1.31 9.24
C LEU A 27 -3.20 -1.91 8.07
N SER A 28 -2.76 -1.58 6.85
CA SER A 28 -3.28 -2.16 5.61
C SER A 28 -2.21 -3.04 4.98
N MET A 29 -2.52 -4.32 4.80
CA MET A 29 -1.65 -5.30 4.15
C MET A 29 -2.24 -5.70 2.79
N ILE A 30 -1.40 -5.72 1.76
CA ILE A 30 -1.72 -6.27 0.44
C ILE A 30 -1.14 -7.67 0.31
N ILE A 31 -1.89 -8.57 -0.33
CA ILE A 31 -1.40 -9.90 -0.71
C ILE A 31 -1.17 -9.89 -2.23
N ASP A 32 0.07 -10.15 -2.63
CA ASP A 32 0.48 -10.34 -4.01
C ASP A 32 0.41 -11.83 -4.36
N ASP A 33 -0.41 -12.18 -5.35
CA ASP A 33 -0.61 -13.54 -5.85
C ASP A 33 0.06 -13.77 -7.22
N GLY A 34 1.17 -13.08 -7.49
CA GLY A 34 1.91 -13.20 -8.74
C GLY A 34 1.68 -12.04 -9.71
N MET A 35 1.57 -10.80 -9.21
CA MET A 35 1.48 -9.60 -10.02
C MET A 35 2.72 -9.46 -10.92
N PRO A 36 2.56 -9.09 -12.21
CA PRO A 36 3.69 -8.69 -13.05
C PRO A 36 4.44 -7.50 -12.44
N LEU A 37 5.76 -7.43 -12.63
CA LEU A 37 6.61 -6.41 -12.01
C LEU A 37 6.15 -4.97 -12.30
N GLY A 38 5.84 -4.65 -13.56
CA GLY A 38 5.38 -3.31 -13.94
C GLY A 38 4.04 -2.95 -13.29
N TYR A 39 3.17 -3.94 -13.03
CA TYR A 39 1.92 -3.71 -12.33
C TYR A 39 2.15 -3.45 -10.85
N ALA A 40 3.03 -4.23 -10.20
CA ALA A 40 3.43 -3.97 -8.81
C ALA A 40 4.03 -2.57 -8.65
N GLN A 41 4.88 -2.14 -9.59
CA GLN A 41 5.44 -0.79 -9.60
C GLN A 41 4.34 0.28 -9.70
N THR A 42 3.41 0.14 -10.65
CA THR A 42 2.30 1.08 -10.84
C THR A 42 1.43 1.20 -9.58
N VAL A 43 1.17 0.09 -8.90
CA VAL A 43 0.42 0.08 -7.62
C VAL A 43 1.18 0.84 -6.53
N LEU A 44 2.50 0.68 -6.43
CA LEU A 44 3.30 1.40 -5.43
C LEU A 44 3.38 2.90 -5.74
N GLU A 45 3.53 3.28 -7.01
CA GLU A 45 3.54 4.69 -7.43
C GLU A 45 2.23 5.41 -7.08
N THR A 46 1.09 4.71 -7.20
CA THR A 46 -0.23 5.31 -7.01
C THR A 46 -0.79 5.18 -5.59
N ALA A 47 -0.52 4.06 -4.91
CA ALA A 47 -1.19 3.70 -3.66
C ALA A 47 -0.26 3.49 -2.46
N SER A 48 1.07 3.67 -2.62
CA SER A 48 2.02 3.40 -1.52
C SER A 48 1.72 4.14 -0.24
N GLN A 49 1.12 5.34 -0.27
CA GLN A 49 0.76 6.07 0.95
C GLN A 49 -0.24 5.31 1.84
N TYR A 50 -1.03 4.39 1.28
CA TYR A 50 -2.06 3.63 1.97
C TYR A 50 -1.67 2.18 2.28
N ILE A 51 -0.53 1.69 1.77
CA ILE A 51 -0.04 0.32 1.96
C ILE A 51 1.02 0.29 3.05
N ASP A 52 0.85 -0.50 4.11
CA ASP A 52 1.87 -0.62 5.16
C ASP A 52 2.74 -1.86 4.99
N LEU A 53 2.13 -2.95 4.53
CA LEU A 53 2.80 -4.23 4.29
C LEU A 53 2.37 -4.80 2.94
N MET A 54 3.28 -5.47 2.25
CA MET A 54 2.97 -6.25 1.05
C MET A 54 3.54 -7.65 1.22
N LYS A 55 2.67 -8.67 1.16
CA LYS A 55 3.01 -10.07 1.36
C LYS A 55 2.90 -10.80 0.03
N ILE A 56 3.98 -11.45 -0.39
CA ILE A 56 3.96 -12.40 -1.49
C ILE A 56 3.28 -13.69 -1.00
N LYS A 57 2.21 -14.10 -1.68
CA LYS A 57 1.33 -15.20 -1.25
C LYS A 57 2.06 -16.53 -1.36
N THR A 58 2.36 -17.14 -0.22
CA THR A 58 2.90 -18.52 -0.10
C THR A 58 4.01 -18.79 -1.14
N GLY A 59 3.93 -19.89 -1.89
CA GLY A 59 5.02 -20.37 -2.76
C GLY A 59 5.26 -19.54 -4.03
N THR A 60 4.47 -18.48 -4.28
CA THR A 60 4.61 -17.63 -5.47
C THR A 60 5.94 -16.89 -5.49
N ALA A 61 6.58 -16.68 -4.35
CA ALA A 61 7.93 -16.11 -4.27
C ALA A 61 8.97 -16.86 -5.12
N ARG A 62 8.80 -18.17 -5.33
CA ARG A 62 9.68 -18.98 -6.20
C ARG A 62 9.43 -18.77 -7.70
N ALA A 63 8.24 -18.30 -8.05
CA ALA A 63 7.82 -18.00 -9.42
C ALA A 63 7.99 -16.50 -9.76
N CYS A 64 8.13 -15.63 -8.77
CA CYS A 64 8.57 -14.24 -8.91
C CYS A 64 10.06 -14.17 -9.29
N THR A 65 10.44 -14.80 -10.39
CA THR A 65 11.77 -14.62 -10.97
C THR A 65 11.82 -13.26 -11.65
N GLY A 66 12.87 -12.48 -11.40
CA GLY A 66 13.08 -11.17 -12.02
C GLY A 66 12.85 -11.26 -13.52
N ALA A 67 12.13 -10.27 -14.07
CA ALA A 67 11.88 -10.14 -15.50
C ALA A 67 13.21 -10.36 -16.24
N ARG A 68 13.30 -11.46 -17.00
CA ARG A 68 14.36 -11.59 -18.00
C ARG A 68 14.04 -10.55 -19.07
N THR A 69 14.78 -9.45 -19.05
CA THR A 69 14.95 -8.54 -20.18
C THR A 69 15.65 -9.26 -21.31
#